data_AF-A0A932UGM3-F1
#
_entry.id   AF-A0A932UGM3-F1
#
_cell.length_a   1.000
_cell.length_b   1.000
_cell.length_c   1.000
_cell.angle_alpha   90.00
_cell.angle_beta   90.00
_cell.angle_gamma   90.00
#
_symmetry.space_group_name_H-M   'P 1'
#
loop_
_entity.id
_entity.type
_entity.pdbx_description
1 polymer ?
#
loop_
_entity_poly.entity_id
_entity_poly.type
_entity_poly.pdbx_seq_one_letter_code
_entity_poly.pdbx_strand_id
1 'polypeptide(L)' 'MARWSYEVFDFSGSTDKLKERLNLLGTDGWELVNFTPQTAAAEAGSMRLVLKREPKLSGGR' A
#
# COMPACT_ATOMS: atom_id res chain seq x y z
N MET A 1 14.47 4.05 18.85
CA MET A 1 14.15 3.00 17.85
C MET A 1 13.05 3.53 16.96
N ALA A 2 13.30 3.69 15.65
CA ALA A 2 12.27 4.11 14.71
C ALA A 2 11.23 2.98 14.57
N ARG A 3 9.97 3.25 14.87
CA ARG A 3 8.89 2.28 14.73
C ARG A 3 8.25 2.43 13.35
N TRP A 4 8.64 1.55 12.44
CA TRP A 4 8.03 1.42 11.12
C TRP A 4 6.55 1.05 11.27
N SER A 5 5.69 1.64 10.44
CA SER A 5 4.28 1.22 10.34
C SER A 5 4.10 0.41 9.07
N TYR A 6 3.38 -0.71 9.17
CA TYR A 6 3.01 -1.54 8.04
C TYR A 6 1.49 -1.55 7.92
N GLU A 7 0.98 -1.38 6.70
CA GLU A 7 -0.44 -1.53 6.39
C GLU A 7 -0.63 -2.52 5.25
N VAL A 8 -1.68 -3.33 5.37
CA VAL A 8 -2.08 -4.30 4.35
C VAL A 8 -3.39 -3.81 3.75
N PHE A 9 -3.41 -3.68 2.44
CA PHE A 9 -4.56 -3.18 1.69
C PHE A 9 -4.98 -4.21 0.64
N ASP A 10 -6.25 -4.62 0.69
CA ASP A 10 -6.85 -5.43 -0.36
C ASP A 10 -7.49 -4.49 -1.40
N PHE A 11 -6.94 -4.52 -2.61
CA PHE A 11 -7.46 -3.82 -3.77
C PHE A 11 -8.25 -4.79 -4.63
N SER A 12 -9.48 -4.45 -5.00
CA SER A 12 -10.18 -5.12 -6.11
C SER A 12 -10.55 -4.07 -7.16
N GLY A 13 -10.10 -4.29 -8.40
CA GLY A 13 -10.36 -3.37 -9.49
C GLY A 13 -9.37 -3.46 -10.64
N SER A 14 -9.46 -2.50 -11.56
CA SER A 14 -8.53 -2.40 -12.68
C SER A 14 -7.15 -1.91 -12.24
N THR A 15 -6.10 -2.40 -12.91
CA THR A 15 -4.71 -1.98 -12.73
C THR A 15 -4.51 -0.46 -12.83
N ASP A 16 -5.35 0.25 -13.58
CA ASP A 16 -5.24 1.70 -13.72
C ASP A 16 -5.58 2.43 -12.40
N LYS A 17 -6.68 2.03 -11.75
CA LYS A 17 -7.07 2.51 -10.42
C LYS A 17 -6.06 2.13 -9.34
N LEU A 18 -5.38 0.99 -9.50
CA LEU A 18 -4.30 0.59 -8.60
C LEU A 18 -3.12 1.57 -8.68
N LYS A 19 -2.73 1.97 -9.90
CA LYS A 19 -1.63 2.94 -10.10
C LYS A 19 -1.96 4.29 -9.49
N GLU A 20 -3.18 4.78 -9.67
CA GLU A 20 -3.64 6.03 -9.05
C GLU A 20 -3.55 5.95 -7.51
N ARG A 21 -4.05 4.86 -6.93
CA ARG A 21 -4.00 4.61 -5.47
C ARG A 21 -2.55 4.58 -4.96
N LEU A 22 -1.66 3.86 -5.66
CA LEU A 22 -0.25 3.79 -5.30
C LEU A 22 0.45 5.16 -5.39
N ASN A 23 0.09 5.98 -6.37
CA ASN A 23 0.64 7.33 -6.52
C ASN A 23 0.20 8.25 -5.37
N LEU A 24 -1.06 8.17 -4.95
CA LEU A 24 -1.58 8.87 -3.77
C LEU A 24 -0.86 8.41 -2.49
N LEU A 25 -0.76 7.09 -2.29
CA LEU A 25 -0.07 6.50 -1.14
C LEU A 25 1.41 6.89 -1.09
N GLY A 26 2.10 6.91 -2.22
CA GLY A 26 3.47 7.41 -2.34
C GLY A 26 3.60 8.87 -1.92
N THR A 27 2.61 9.70 -2.27
CA THR A 27 2.55 11.12 -1.85
C THR A 27 2.35 11.26 -0.33
N ASP A 28 1.59 10.36 0.28
CA ASP A 28 1.40 10.28 1.74
C ASP A 28 2.61 9.69 2.51
N GLY A 29 3.67 9.29 1.81
CA GLY A 29 4.87 8.70 2.39
C GLY A 29 4.76 7.20 2.67
N TRP A 30 3.80 6.52 2.03
CA TRP A 30 3.72 5.08 2.01
C TRP A 30 4.51 4.51 0.84
N GLU A 31 5.35 3.54 1.12
CA GLU A 31 6.11 2.80 0.13
C GLU A 31 5.55 1.39 -0.01
N LEU A 32 5.30 0.95 -1.24
CA LEU A 32 4.93 -0.43 -1.54
C LEU A 32 6.13 -1.35 -1.32
N VAL A 33 5.99 -2.31 -0.40
CA VAL A 33 7.03 -3.31 -0.10
C VAL A 33 6.74 -4.66 -0.71
N ASN A 34 5.46 -5.03 -0.82
CA ASN A 34 5.07 -6.29 -1.41
C ASN A 34 3.68 -6.20 -2.04
N PHE A 35 3.42 -7.01 -3.05
CA PHE A 35 2.09 -7.20 -3.60
C PHE A 35 1.87 -8.67 -3.93
N THR A 36 0.65 -9.15 -3.71
CA THR A 36 0.26 -10.53 -3.97
C THR A 36 -1.05 -10.51 -4.76
N PRO A 37 -1.07 -10.96 -6.02
CA PRO A 37 -2.32 -11.11 -6.75
C PRO A 37 -3.18 -12.16 -6.06
N GLN A 38 -4.43 -11.82 -5.76
CA GLN A 38 -5.39 -12.74 -5.16
C GLN A 38 -6.12 -13.45 -6.28
N THR A 39 -5.66 -14.66 -6.62
CA THR A 39 -6.36 -15.60 -7.52
C THR A 39 -7.50 -16.31 -6.78
N ALA A 40 -8.34 -15.56 -6.07
CA ALA A 40 -9.62 -16.10 -5.66
C ALA A 40 -10.53 -16.05 -6.89
N ALA A 41 -11.03 -17.20 -7.34
CA ALA A 41 -11.80 -17.39 -8.57
C ALA A 41 -13.07 -16.53 -8.71
N ALA A 42 -13.38 -15.64 -7.75
CA ALA A 42 -14.52 -14.74 -7.78
C ALA A 42 -14.23 -13.34 -8.36
N GLU A 43 -13.00 -12.82 -8.30
CA GLU A 43 -12.71 -11.45 -8.76
C GLU A 43 -11.35 -11.34 -9.48
N ALA A 44 -11.37 -11.53 -10.80
CA ALA A 44 -10.24 -11.18 -11.66
C ALA A 44 -9.87 -9.69 -11.45
N GLY A 45 -8.70 -9.42 -10.86
CA GLY A 45 -8.23 -8.07 -10.54
C GLY A 45 -8.08 -7.75 -9.05
N SER A 46 -8.29 -8.73 -8.16
CA SER A 46 -7.98 -8.56 -6.73
C SER A 46 -6.48 -8.70 -6.44
N MET A 47 -5.91 -7.78 -5.66
CA MET A 47 -4.51 -7.75 -5.24
C MET A 47 -4.40 -7.33 -3.78
N ARG A 48 -3.55 -8.01 -3.03
CA ARG A 48 -3.16 -7.61 -1.67
C ARG A 48 -1.85 -6.85 -1.74
N LEU A 49 -1.83 -5.63 -1.22
CA LEU A 49 -0.65 -4.77 -1.16
C LEU A 49 -0.18 -4.67 0.29
N VAL A 50 1.13 -4.68 0.49
CA VAL A 50 1.76 -4.40 1.78
C VAL A 50 2.55 -3.11 1.61
N LEU A 51 2.22 -2.12 2.43
CA LEU A 51 2.83 -0.80 2.44
C LEU A 51 3.64 -0.65 3.72
N LYS A 52 4.81 -0.02 3.63
CA LYS A 52 5.54 0.50 4.79
C LYS A 52 5.48 2.01 4.76
N ARG A 53 5.44 2.65 5.92
CA ARG A 53 5.85 4.05 6.04
C ARG A 53 6.91 4.16 7.11
N GLU A 54 7.87 5.02 6.84
CA GLU A 54 8.75 5.49 7.90
C GLU A 54 7.91 6.25 8.93
N PRO A 55 8.23 6.12 10.23
CA PRO A 55 7.66 7.03 11.20
C PRO A 55 8.08 8.43 10.79
N LYS A 56 7.11 9.31 10.52
CA LYS A 56 7.39 10.75 10.56
C LYS A 56 7.98 11.00 11.93
N LEU A 57 9.28 11.26 11.98
CA LEU A 57 9.90 11.93 13.10
C LEU A 57 9.21 13.29 13.15
N SER A 58 8.07 13.38 13.84
CA SER A 58 7.66 14.65 14.42
C SER A 58 8.75 14.99 15.42
N GLY A 59 9.84 15.57 14.91
CA GLY A 59 10.82 16.29 15.67
C GLY A 59 10.04 17.38 16.38
N GLY A 60 9.71 17.11 17.63
CA GLY A 60 9.13 18.10 18.52
C GLY A 60 10.20 19.10 18.90
N ARG A 61 9.76 20.36 18.87
CA ARG A 61 10.38 21.61 19.35
C ARG A 61 11.23 22.36 18.32
#